data_AF-A0A9D1IQF8-F1
#
_entry.id   AF-A0A9D1IQF8-F1
#
_cell.length_a   1.000
_cell.length_b   1.000
_cell.length_c   1.000
_cell.angle_alpha   90.00
_cell.angle_beta   90.00
_cell.angle_gamma   90.00
#
_symmetry.space_group_name_H-M   'P 1'
#
loop_
_entity.id
_entity.type
_entity.pdbx_description
1 polymer ?
#
loop_
_entity_poly.entity_id
_entity_poly.type
_entity_poly.pdbx_seq_one_letter_code
_entity_poly.pdbx_strand_id
1 'polypeptide(L)'
;MYLKNTSDEVKKITEKINELDNENKLKFISYILNLWDNDQINSLDVTNPSLLDDSSCIDIFNPSNIGCCYLVDKLKEYWDHIYKLYHLYQEEYKRMIPLFEKLSFKEKIDVLAEIFLILEHDKLLPDNVDGYEIARMIIKY
;
A
#
# COMPACT_ATOMS: atom_id res chain seq x y z
N MET A 1 -12.79 5.67 -8.09
CA MET A 1 -12.63 7.14 -8.19
C MET A 1 -11.15 7.41 -8.07
N TYR A 2 -10.51 7.92 -9.12
CA TYR A 2 -9.07 8.23 -9.10
C TYR A 2 -8.82 9.62 -8.53
N LEU A 3 -7.69 9.80 -7.86
CA LEU A 3 -7.18 11.12 -7.49
C LEU A 3 -6.93 11.93 -8.77
N LYS A 4 -7.54 13.11 -8.85
CA LYS A 4 -7.61 13.91 -10.09
C LYS A 4 -6.24 14.45 -10.58
N ASN A 5 -5.19 14.36 -9.78
CA ASN A 5 -3.85 14.93 -10.03
C ASN A 5 -2.70 13.95 -9.75
N THR A 6 -2.85 12.67 -10.09
CA THR A 6 -1.77 11.68 -9.94
C THR A 6 -0.87 11.59 -11.17
N SER A 7 0.39 11.17 -10.96
CA SER A 7 1.34 10.94 -12.06
C SER A 7 0.87 9.79 -12.96
N ASP A 8 1.39 9.75 -14.19
CA ASP A 8 1.03 8.68 -15.13
C ASP A 8 1.52 7.30 -14.68
N GLU A 9 2.62 7.22 -13.91
CA GLU A 9 3.08 5.96 -13.32
C GLU A 9 2.17 5.49 -12.18
N VAL A 10 1.66 6.40 -11.34
CA VAL A 10 0.64 6.07 -10.32
C VAL A 10 -0.61 5.53 -11.01
N LYS A 11 -1.15 6.23 -12.02
CA LYS A 11 -2.33 5.77 -12.77
C LYS A 11 -2.14 4.37 -13.35
N LYS A 12 -1.00 4.15 -14.02
CA LYS A 12 -0.67 2.87 -14.66
C LYS A 12 -0.57 1.72 -13.66
N ILE A 13 -0.04 1.96 -12.46
CA ILE A 13 -0.03 0.94 -11.41
C ILE A 13 -1.46 0.70 -10.91
N THR A 14 -2.22 1.75 -10.62
CA THR A 14 -3.61 1.63 -10.15
C THR A 14 -4.50 0.90 -11.16
N GLU A 15 -4.36 1.18 -12.46
CA GLU A 15 -5.03 0.45 -13.54
C GLU A 15 -4.68 -1.03 -13.52
N LYS A 16 -3.38 -1.37 -13.41
CA LYS A 16 -2.94 -2.76 -13.31
C LYS A 16 -3.45 -3.46 -12.06
N ILE A 17 -3.58 -2.77 -10.93
CA ILE A 17 -4.18 -3.33 -9.72
C ILE A 17 -5.64 -3.70 -10.00
N ASN A 18 -6.39 -2.83 -10.69
CA ASN A 18 -7.79 -3.06 -11.04
C ASN A 18 -7.99 -4.21 -12.05
N GLU A 19 -7.00 -4.48 -12.91
CA GLU A 19 -7.01 -5.61 -13.85
C GLU A 19 -6.76 -6.96 -13.17
N LEU A 20 -6.15 -6.99 -11.98
CA LEU A 20 -5.95 -8.23 -11.22
C LEU A 20 -7.27 -8.75 -10.65
N ASP A 21 -7.39 -10.08 -10.62
CA ASP A 21 -8.38 -10.74 -9.78
C ASP A 21 -8.13 -10.41 -8.29
N ASN A 22 -9.15 -10.60 -7.45
CA ASN A 22 -9.10 -10.22 -6.05
C ASN A 22 -7.96 -10.91 -5.28
N GLU A 23 -7.58 -12.14 -5.63
CA GLU A 23 -6.54 -12.88 -4.94
C GLU A 23 -5.16 -12.26 -5.23
N ASN A 24 -4.81 -12.06 -6.50
CA ASN A 24 -3.56 -11.42 -6.89
C ASN A 24 -3.49 -9.96 -6.42
N LYS A 25 -4.62 -9.25 -6.48
CA LYS A 25 -4.77 -7.88 -5.98
C LYS A 25 -4.44 -7.79 -4.50
N LEU A 26 -5.06 -8.63 -3.69
CA LEU A 26 -4.79 -8.66 -2.25
C LEU A 26 -3.34 -9.02 -1.95
N LYS A 27 -2.72 -9.98 -2.66
CA LYS A 27 -1.30 -10.31 -2.47
C LYS A 27 -0.36 -9.15 -2.78
N PHE A 28 -0.58 -8.45 -3.89
CA PHE A 28 0.21 -7.28 -4.24
C PHE A 28 0.05 -6.16 -3.20
N ILE A 29 -1.19 -5.90 -2.79
CA ILE A 29 -1.49 -4.90 -1.78
C ILE A 29 -0.88 -5.30 -0.42
N SER A 30 -0.95 -6.57 0.00
CA SER A 30 -0.28 -7.06 1.21
C SER A 30 1.22 -6.83 1.17
N TYR A 31 1.87 -7.01 0.02
CA TYR A 31 3.28 -6.67 -0.15
C TYR A 31 3.52 -5.16 0.10
N ILE A 32 2.73 -4.28 -0.50
CA ILE A 32 2.86 -2.82 -0.29
C ILE A 32 2.60 -2.44 1.17
N LEU A 33 1.56 -3.01 1.80
CA LEU A 33 1.26 -2.75 3.20
C LEU A 33 2.37 -3.25 4.12
N ASN A 34 3.05 -4.34 3.80
CA ASN A 34 4.24 -4.78 4.55
C ASN A 34 5.36 -3.75 4.47
N LEU A 35 5.64 -3.19 3.29
CA LEU A 35 6.64 -2.13 3.17
C LEU A 35 6.26 -0.91 4.02
N TRP A 36 4.98 -0.52 3.97
CA TRP A 36 4.45 0.63 4.70
C TRP A 36 4.54 0.46 6.22
N ASP A 37 4.26 -0.74 6.71
CA ASP A 37 4.30 -1.09 8.14
C ASP A 37 5.72 -1.24 8.70
N ASN A 38 6.69 -1.54 7.84
CA ASN A 38 8.10 -1.74 8.23
C ASN A 38 8.99 -0.53 7.90
N ASP A 39 8.43 0.67 7.82
CA ASP A 39 9.14 1.93 7.55
C ASP A 39 9.87 2.00 6.18
N GLN A 40 9.55 1.10 5.26
CA GLN A 40 10.26 0.97 3.97
C GLN A 40 9.70 1.88 2.88
N ILE A 41 8.65 2.65 3.19
CA ILE A 41 8.20 3.78 2.36
C ILE A 41 8.88 5.02 2.91
N ASN A 42 10.02 5.38 2.33
CA ASN A 42 10.86 6.48 2.79
C ASN A 42 11.54 7.25 1.65
N SER A 43 11.98 8.47 1.94
CA SER A 43 12.53 9.41 0.94
C SER A 43 13.87 8.99 0.33
N LEU A 44 14.59 8.04 0.94
CA LEU A 44 15.89 7.56 0.47
C LEU A 44 15.82 6.16 -0.17
N ASP A 45 14.64 5.56 -0.23
CA ASP A 45 14.39 4.20 -0.75
C ASP A 45 15.28 3.13 -0.09
N VAL A 46 15.55 3.29 1.20
CA VAL A 46 16.37 2.33 1.95
C VAL A 46 15.51 1.25 2.59
N THR A 47 15.94 0.00 2.48
CA THR A 47 15.21 -1.15 3.04
C THR A 47 15.21 -1.16 4.57
N ASN A 48 16.24 -0.59 5.20
CA ASN A 48 16.36 -0.55 6.65
C ASN A 48 16.76 0.85 7.15
N PRO A 49 15.78 1.76 7.34
CA PRO A 49 16.03 3.11 7.84
C PRO A 49 16.76 3.15 9.19
N SER A 50 16.56 2.13 10.05
CA SER A 50 17.16 2.08 11.39
C SER A 50 18.68 1.93 11.40
N LEU A 51 19.29 1.58 10.25
CA LEU A 51 20.73 1.46 10.09
C LEU A 51 21.38 2.71 9.50
N LEU A 52 20.59 3.76 9.22
CA LEU A 52 21.14 5.03 8.77
C LEU A 52 21.87 5.72 9.92
N ASP A 53 22.99 6.37 9.60
CA ASP A 53 23.67 7.25 10.54
C ASP A 53 22.74 8.42 10.93
N ASP A 54 22.79 8.85 12.19
CA ASP A 54 21.96 9.94 12.77
C ASP A 54 21.99 11.27 11.97
N SER A 55 22.98 11.44 11.09
CA SER A 55 23.11 12.61 10.21
C SER A 55 22.23 12.55 8.93
N SER A 56 21.62 11.41 8.65
CA SER A 56 20.80 11.20 7.45
C SER A 56 19.38 11.71 7.69
N CYS A 57 19.01 12.83 7.08
CA CYS A 57 17.61 13.27 7.06
C CYS A 57 16.81 12.33 6.14
N ILE A 58 15.97 11.49 6.75
CA ILE A 58 15.05 10.58 6.07
C ILE A 58 13.62 10.90 6.49
N ASP A 59 12.73 10.99 5.51
CA ASP A 59 11.30 11.06 5.75
C ASP A 59 10.74 9.65 5.61
N ILE A 60 10.02 9.21 6.63
CA ILE A 60 9.37 7.89 6.67
C ILE A 60 7.87 8.12 6.71
N PHE A 61 7.15 7.38 5.87
CA PHE A 61 5.70 7.30 5.91
C PHE A 61 5.29 5.89 6.30
N ASN A 62 4.57 5.76 7.42
CA ASN A 62 4.03 4.54 7.98
C ASN A 62 2.60 4.80 8.53
N PRO A 63 1.85 3.75 8.93
CA PRO A 63 0.49 3.92 9.45
C PRO A 63 0.39 4.82 10.69
N SER A 64 1.45 4.92 11.49
CA SER A 64 1.48 5.78 12.68
C SER A 64 1.45 7.26 12.34
N ASN A 65 1.99 7.67 11.18
CA ASN A 65 1.92 9.06 10.70
C ASN A 65 0.50 9.56 10.49
N ILE A 66 -0.46 8.65 10.27
CA ILE A 66 -1.90 8.96 10.13
C ILE A 66 -2.74 8.46 11.32
N GLY A 67 -2.10 8.07 12.43
CA GLY A 67 -2.79 7.60 13.64
C GLY A 67 -3.41 6.20 13.55
N CYS A 68 -2.99 5.38 12.59
CA CYS A 68 -3.57 4.07 12.28
C CYS A 68 -2.60 2.90 12.55
N CYS A 69 -1.92 2.90 13.70
CA CYS A 69 -0.80 2.01 14.02
C CYS A 69 -1.04 0.49 13.84
N TYR A 70 -2.29 0.02 13.97
CA TYR A 70 -2.64 -1.41 13.85
C TYR A 70 -3.45 -1.75 12.59
N LEU A 71 -3.50 -0.82 11.63
CA LEU A 71 -4.32 -0.99 10.43
C LEU A 71 -3.87 -2.18 9.58
N VAL A 72 -2.56 -2.32 9.35
CA VAL A 72 -2.02 -3.38 8.50
C VAL A 72 -2.24 -4.76 9.11
N ASP A 73 -2.01 -4.93 10.40
CA ASP A 73 -2.28 -6.18 11.12
C ASP A 73 -3.75 -6.60 11.02
N LYS A 74 -4.66 -5.65 11.23
CA LYS A 74 -6.11 -5.88 11.15
C LYS A 74 -6.54 -6.32 9.74
N LEU A 75 -5.97 -5.72 8.70
CA LEU A 75 -6.27 -6.08 7.31
C LEU A 75 -5.75 -7.47 6.98
N LYS A 76 -4.52 -7.81 7.40
CA LYS A 76 -3.94 -9.15 7.22
C LYS A 76 -4.79 -10.21 7.89
N GLU A 77 -5.14 -10.03 9.17
CA GLU A 77 -5.97 -10.98 9.91
C GLU A 77 -7.32 -11.23 9.21
N TYR A 78 -7.98 -10.15 8.77
CA TYR A 78 -9.24 -10.25 8.04
C TYR A 78 -9.06 -11.02 6.71
N TRP A 79 -8.04 -10.67 5.91
CA TRP A 79 -7.85 -11.31 4.62
C TRP A 79 -7.42 -12.77 4.72
N ASP A 80 -6.63 -13.11 5.73
CA ASP A 80 -6.23 -14.48 5.98
C ASP A 80 -7.41 -15.35 6.39
N HIS A 81 -8.30 -14.80 7.21
CA HIS A 81 -9.51 -15.48 7.64
C HIS A 81 -10.48 -15.72 6.48
N ILE A 82 -10.71 -14.70 5.65
CA ILE A 82 -11.73 -14.72 4.59
C ILE A 82 -11.21 -15.35 3.29
N TYR A 83 -10.02 -14.96 2.85
CA TYR A 83 -9.46 -15.30 1.53
C TYR A 83 -8.36 -16.36 1.58
N LYS A 84 -7.87 -16.74 2.78
CA LYS A 84 -6.82 -17.77 2.96
C LYS A 84 -5.57 -17.51 2.12
N LEU A 85 -5.08 -16.26 2.14
CA LEU A 85 -3.98 -15.79 1.29
C LEU A 85 -2.70 -16.64 1.40
N TYR A 86 -2.48 -17.34 2.52
CA TYR A 86 -1.35 -18.25 2.74
C TYR A 86 -1.26 -19.46 1.79
N HIS A 87 -2.35 -19.84 1.10
CA HIS A 87 -2.44 -21.17 0.48
C HIS A 87 -2.08 -21.28 -1.00
N LEU A 88 -1.84 -20.19 -1.73
CA LEU A 88 -1.75 -20.25 -3.19
C LEU A 88 -0.57 -19.45 -3.75
N TYR A 89 0.39 -20.16 -4.33
CA TYR A 89 1.52 -19.59 -5.09
C TYR A 89 1.01 -19.14 -6.47
N GLN A 90 0.70 -17.87 -6.63
CA GLN A 90 0.56 -17.27 -7.96
C GLN A 90 1.59 -16.15 -8.13
N GLU A 91 2.24 -16.14 -9.29
CA GLU A 91 3.40 -15.31 -9.60
C GLU A 91 3.02 -13.99 -10.30
N GLU A 92 1.77 -13.84 -10.74
CA GLU A 92 1.38 -12.73 -11.64
C GLU A 92 1.56 -11.37 -10.97
N TYR A 93 1.16 -11.26 -9.70
CA TYR A 93 1.33 -10.04 -8.91
C TYR A 93 2.80 -9.62 -8.76
N LYS A 94 3.76 -10.55 -8.81
CA LYS A 94 5.19 -10.21 -8.64
C LYS A 94 5.72 -9.36 -9.78
N ARG A 95 5.09 -9.38 -10.96
CA ARG A 95 5.44 -8.48 -12.07
C ARG A 95 5.15 -7.01 -11.75
N MET A 96 4.29 -6.75 -10.77
CA MET A 96 3.96 -5.40 -10.31
C MET A 96 4.96 -4.85 -9.28
N ILE A 97 5.67 -5.72 -8.55
CA ILE A 97 6.63 -5.30 -7.53
C ILE A 97 7.66 -4.30 -8.09
N PRO A 98 8.38 -4.59 -9.20
CA PRO A 98 9.36 -3.65 -9.74
C PRO A 98 8.76 -2.35 -10.27
N LEU A 99 7.46 -2.33 -10.58
CA LEU A 99 6.79 -1.10 -11.00
C LEU A 99 6.59 -0.17 -9.81
N PHE A 100 6.16 -0.72 -8.67
CA PHE A 100 5.98 0.02 -7.44
C PHE A 100 7.31 0.47 -6.82
N GLU A 101 8.32 -0.41 -6.76
CA GLU A 101 9.60 -0.07 -6.12
C GLU A 101 10.30 1.11 -6.79
N LYS A 102 10.14 1.28 -8.12
CA LYS A 102 10.72 2.39 -8.89
C LYS A 102 10.04 3.74 -8.70
N LEU A 103 8.87 3.78 -8.06
CA LEU A 103 8.16 5.02 -7.81
C LEU A 103 8.95 5.92 -6.86
N SER A 104 8.81 7.23 -7.03
CA SER A 104 9.30 8.18 -6.04
C SER A 104 8.54 8.04 -4.72
N PHE A 105 9.12 8.56 -3.63
CA PHE A 105 8.49 8.53 -2.31
C PHE A 105 7.06 9.09 -2.32
N LYS A 106 6.83 10.24 -2.98
CA LYS A 106 5.50 10.84 -3.09
C LYS A 106 4.53 9.96 -3.90
N GLU A 107 4.99 9.37 -4.99
CA GLU A 107 4.16 8.47 -5.81
C GLU A 107 3.79 7.18 -5.05
N LYS A 108 4.67 6.64 -4.21
CA LYS A 108 4.37 5.50 -3.33
C LYS A 108 3.24 5.84 -2.35
N ILE A 109 3.26 7.04 -1.77
CA ILE A 109 2.20 7.56 -0.88
C ILE A 109 0.87 7.72 -1.65
N ASP A 110 0.94 8.26 -2.86
CA ASP A 110 -0.27 8.43 -3.69
C ASP A 110 -0.87 7.07 -4.10
N VAL A 111 -0.04 6.07 -4.41
CA VAL A 111 -0.50 4.67 -4.63
C VAL A 111 -1.15 4.09 -3.38
N LEU A 112 -0.61 4.33 -2.18
CA LEU A 112 -1.25 3.89 -0.93
C LEU A 112 -2.66 4.46 -0.80
N ALA A 113 -2.86 5.75 -1.09
CA ALA A 113 -4.19 6.35 -1.07
C ALA A 113 -5.15 5.68 -2.08
N GLU A 114 -4.69 5.47 -3.32
CA GLU A 114 -5.47 4.78 -4.36
C GLU A 114 -5.83 3.34 -3.97
N ILE A 115 -4.92 2.61 -3.31
CA ILE A 115 -5.17 1.24 -2.82
C ILE A 115 -6.38 1.21 -1.89
N PHE A 116 -6.49 2.14 -0.94
CA PHE A 116 -7.63 2.16 -0.03
C PHE A 116 -8.95 2.49 -0.73
N LEU A 117 -8.92 3.32 -1.77
CA LEU A 117 -10.09 3.57 -2.62
C LEU A 117 -10.50 2.34 -3.41
N ILE A 118 -9.55 1.57 -3.93
CA ILE A 118 -9.79 0.30 -4.63
C ILE A 118 -10.40 -0.72 -3.68
N LEU A 119 -9.79 -0.93 -2.51
CA LEU A 119 -10.25 -1.92 -1.54
C LEU A 119 -11.68 -1.62 -1.06
N GLU A 120 -12.00 -0.34 -0.84
CA GLU A 120 -13.35 0.11 -0.48
C GLU A 120 -14.35 -0.16 -1.62
N HIS A 121 -14.01 0.23 -2.85
CA HIS A 121 -14.85 0.03 -4.02
C HIS A 121 -15.15 -1.47 -4.27
N ASP A 122 -14.13 -2.31 -4.13
CA ASP A 122 -14.21 -3.75 -4.38
C ASP A 122 -14.73 -4.54 -3.18
N LYS A 123 -15.07 -3.85 -2.07
CA LYS A 123 -15.57 -4.45 -0.81
C LYS A 123 -14.61 -5.49 -0.23
N LEU A 124 -13.33 -5.18 -0.27
CA LEU A 124 -12.25 -6.01 0.24
C LEU A 124 -11.77 -5.55 1.64
N LEU A 125 -12.36 -4.50 2.20
CA LEU A 125 -12.10 -4.05 3.57
C LEU A 125 -13.04 -4.73 4.57
N PRO A 126 -12.63 -4.92 5.83
CA PRO A 126 -13.54 -5.30 6.90
C PRO A 126 -14.54 -4.16 7.19
N ASP A 127 -15.76 -4.51 7.63
CA ASP A 127 -16.89 -3.57 7.84
C ASP A 127 -16.56 -2.37 8.76
N ASN A 128 -15.54 -2.48 9.60
CA ASN A 128 -15.12 -1.45 10.55
C ASN A 128 -13.88 -0.67 10.09
N VAL A 129 -13.60 -0.66 8.78
CA VAL A 129 -12.53 0.11 8.15
C VAL A 129 -13.15 0.90 6.99
N ASP A 130 -13.02 2.23 7.04
CA ASP A 130 -13.47 3.14 5.99
C ASP A 130 -12.27 3.51 5.11
N GLY A 131 -12.21 2.95 3.89
CA GLY A 131 -11.12 3.20 2.96
C GLY A 131 -11.09 4.63 2.42
N TYR A 132 -12.23 5.31 2.34
CA TYR A 132 -12.27 6.73 1.92
C TYR A 132 -11.63 7.64 2.96
N GLU A 133 -11.89 7.38 4.25
CA GLU A 133 -11.28 8.17 5.32
C GLU A 133 -9.78 7.90 5.43
N ILE A 134 -9.34 6.64 5.30
CA ILE A 134 -7.91 6.32 5.27
C ILE A 134 -7.22 7.00 4.09
N ALA A 135 -7.77 6.88 2.87
CA ALA A 135 -7.22 7.55 1.71
C ALA A 135 -7.11 9.06 1.92
N ARG A 136 -8.13 9.69 2.53
CA ARG A 136 -8.11 11.11 2.89
C ARG A 136 -7.00 11.46 3.89
N MET A 137 -6.76 10.61 4.89
CA MET A 137 -5.68 10.83 5.85
C MET A 137 -4.31 10.72 5.17
N ILE A 138 -4.11 9.75 4.29
CA ILE A 138 -2.87 9.58 3.50
C ILE A 138 -2.60 10.81 2.62
N ILE A 139 -3.63 11.34 1.95
CA ILE A 139 -3.48 12.52 1.06
C ILE A 139 -3.13 13.79 1.82
N LYS A 140 -3.51 13.88 3.11
CA LYS A 140 -3.25 15.05 3.96
C LYS A 140 -1.84 15.06 4.58
N TYR A 141 -1.14 13.93 4.56
CA TYR A 141 0.27 13.84 4.94
C TYR A 141 1.13 14.51 3.87
#